data_AF-A0A7J9ZGH8-F1
#
_entry.id   AF-A0A7J9ZGH8-F1
#
_cell.length_a   1.000
_cell.length_b   1.000
_cell.length_c   1.000
_cell.angle_alpha   90.00
_cell.angle_beta   90.00
_cell.angle_gamma   90.00
#
_symmetry.space_group_name_H-M   'P 1'
#
loop_
_entity.id
_entity.type
_entity.pdbx_description
1 polymer ?
#
loop_
_entity_poly.entity_id
_entity_poly.type
_entity_poly.pdbx_seq_one_letter_code
_entity_poly.pdbx_strand_id
1 'polypeptide(L)'
;MTRLSTVVVMAADGVTRPSPKEYLAYGVAADLGTGYPCAVDGAHLAGVLAARSRGDAHRLPRPDGGRLVVVGAGLAGLELASDAHDLGYRVTVVEAERTVLPGLVSPATAAFLVDRHAARGVPVLTGTVVTRVVGADGRVVGVETDAGGVVEADLVAFTCGPRAAHARPSVRRPTPWLWSRQAGHRLQLAGRTAHPDVTVLRGDPTVGPFSRFCFRDGLLTGVESVDHDTVHRAARHLLAARHDVTMDDLVTTGFDPGDLGGHGRFTSPAWTSPRPGTR
;
A
#
# COMPACT_ATOMS: atom_id res chain seq x y z
N MET A 1 -34.36 -9.54 -2.38
CA MET A 1 -34.20 -8.07 -2.48
C MET A 1 -33.07 -7.64 -1.55
N THR A 2 -31.83 -7.64 -2.03
CA THR A 2 -30.65 -7.31 -1.22
C THR A 2 -30.33 -5.84 -1.43
N ARG A 3 -30.47 -5.02 -0.38
CA ARG A 3 -30.16 -3.58 -0.43
C ARG A 3 -28.71 -3.38 -0.87
N LEU A 4 -28.52 -2.72 -2.01
CA LEU A 4 -27.23 -2.28 -2.52
C LEU A 4 -26.79 -1.04 -1.72
N SER A 5 -25.90 -1.23 -0.75
CA SER A 5 -25.24 -0.12 -0.06
C SER A 5 -24.30 0.60 -1.02
N THR A 6 -24.58 1.88 -1.30
CA THR A 6 -23.77 2.77 -2.13
C THR A 6 -22.55 3.23 -1.33
N VAL A 7 -21.34 3.06 -1.86
CA VAL A 7 -20.10 3.62 -1.30
C VAL A 7 -19.72 4.84 -2.13
N VAL A 8 -19.66 6.00 -1.47
CA VAL A 8 -19.33 7.28 -2.11
C VAL A 8 -17.82 7.50 -2.07
N VAL A 9 -17.20 7.70 -3.23
CA VAL A 9 -15.82 8.19 -3.35
C VAL A 9 -15.86 9.71 -3.47
N MET A 10 -15.21 10.41 -2.53
CA MET A 10 -15.02 11.86 -2.60
C MET A 10 -13.76 12.14 -3.41
N ALA A 11 -13.92 12.70 -4.61
CA ALA A 11 -12.80 13.20 -5.39
C ALA A 11 -12.26 14.51 -4.78
N ALA A 12 -11.04 14.85 -5.20
CA ALA A 12 -10.24 15.99 -4.79
C ALA A 12 -10.93 17.38 -4.87
N ASP A 13 -11.97 17.47 -5.68
CA ASP A 13 -12.74 18.67 -6.03
C ASP A 13 -14.06 18.78 -5.24
N GLY A 14 -14.34 17.84 -4.34
CA GLY A 14 -15.59 17.80 -3.58
C GLY A 14 -16.78 17.32 -4.41
N VAL A 15 -16.59 16.88 -5.65
CA VAL A 15 -17.65 16.35 -6.51
C VAL A 15 -17.80 14.85 -6.26
N THR A 16 -18.98 14.44 -5.82
CA THR A 16 -19.35 13.02 -5.71
C THR A 16 -19.76 12.50 -7.09
N ARG A 17 -19.19 11.37 -7.50
CA ARG A 17 -19.63 10.65 -8.71
C ARG A 17 -19.88 9.19 -8.37
N PRO A 18 -20.97 8.57 -8.87
CA PRO A 18 -21.19 7.15 -8.72
C PRO A 18 -20.12 6.39 -9.53
N SER A 19 -19.32 5.56 -8.86
CA SER A 19 -18.43 4.60 -9.53
C SER A 19 -19.07 3.21 -9.55
N PRO A 20 -18.94 2.43 -10.65
CA PRO A 20 -19.11 0.99 -10.57
C PRO A 20 -18.11 0.44 -9.53
N LYS A 21 -18.52 -0.61 -8.80
CA LYS A 21 -17.91 -1.16 -7.57
C LYS A 21 -16.43 -1.56 -7.62
N GLU A 22 -15.68 -1.25 -8.68
CA GLU A 22 -14.30 -1.70 -8.89
C GLU A 22 -13.25 -0.60 -9.01
N TYR A 23 -13.60 0.69 -8.92
CA TYR A 23 -12.61 1.78 -9.00
C TYR A 23 -12.31 2.40 -7.64
N LEU A 24 -11.09 2.18 -7.15
CA LEU A 24 -10.54 2.81 -5.96
C LEU A 24 -10.21 4.29 -6.15
N ALA A 25 -10.41 5.02 -5.06
CA ALA A 25 -9.94 6.37 -4.84
C ALA A 25 -8.40 6.45 -4.82
N TYR A 26 -7.77 6.71 -5.96
CA TYR A 26 -6.41 7.26 -6.02
C TYR A 26 -6.49 8.74 -5.59
N GLY A 27 -6.59 8.98 -4.28
CA GLY A 27 -6.63 10.30 -3.66
C GLY A 27 -5.26 10.92 -3.37
N VAL A 28 -4.18 10.20 -3.68
CA VAL A 28 -2.85 10.78 -3.85
C VAL A 28 -2.60 10.74 -5.34
N ALA A 29 -2.76 11.89 -6.01
CA ALA A 29 -2.09 12.11 -7.27
C ALA A 29 -0.58 12.10 -6.95
N ALA A 30 -0.02 10.90 -6.81
CA ALA A 30 1.30 10.68 -7.37
C ALA A 30 1.07 11.00 -8.84
N ASP A 31 1.46 12.20 -9.22
CA ASP A 31 1.68 12.54 -10.62
C ASP A 31 2.66 11.47 -11.11
N LEU A 32 2.12 10.38 -11.67
CA LEU A 32 2.90 9.32 -12.28
C LEU A 32 3.33 9.93 -13.61
N GLY A 33 4.36 10.77 -13.53
CA GLY A 33 4.86 11.56 -14.63
C GLY A 33 4.98 10.72 -15.89
N THR A 34 4.76 11.34 -17.04
CA THR A 34 4.68 10.74 -18.38
C THR A 34 5.94 10.01 -18.86
N GLY A 35 6.95 9.81 -18.01
CA GLY A 35 8.15 9.02 -18.30
C GLY A 35 7.91 7.53 -18.06
N TYR A 36 7.39 6.82 -19.05
CA TYR A 36 7.43 5.35 -19.03
C TYR A 36 8.88 4.87 -19.34
N PRO A 37 9.23 3.56 -19.47
CA PRO A 37 10.55 3.00 -19.11
C PRO A 37 11.71 3.38 -20.06
N CYS A 38 11.58 4.46 -20.83
CA CYS A 38 12.50 4.92 -21.87
C CYS A 38 13.95 5.15 -21.41
N ALA A 39 14.23 5.08 -20.11
CA ALA A 39 15.59 5.17 -19.56
C ALA A 39 16.27 3.81 -19.35
N VAL A 40 15.56 2.69 -19.35
CA VAL A 40 16.15 1.35 -19.19
C VAL A 40 16.49 0.78 -20.56
N ASP A 41 17.75 0.35 -20.75
CA ASP A 41 18.16 -0.30 -21.99
C ASP A 41 17.31 -1.55 -22.28
N GLY A 42 16.98 -1.79 -23.54
CA GLY A 42 16.09 -2.88 -23.95
C GLY A 42 14.59 -2.65 -23.70
N ALA A 43 14.16 -1.50 -23.15
CA ALA A 43 12.74 -1.20 -22.92
C ALA A 43 11.88 -1.13 -24.20
N HIS A 44 12.49 -1.14 -25.38
CA HIS A 44 11.82 -1.17 -26.68
C HIS A 44 11.45 -2.59 -27.16
N LEU A 45 11.93 -3.64 -26.47
CA LEU A 45 11.71 -5.03 -26.87
C LEU A 45 10.24 -5.44 -26.78
N ALA A 46 9.82 -6.32 -27.69
CA ALA A 46 8.49 -6.90 -27.63
C ALA A 46 8.33 -7.77 -26.37
N GLY A 47 7.25 -7.55 -25.61
CA GLY A 47 7.04 -8.15 -24.29
C GLY A 47 7.30 -7.20 -23.12
N VAL A 48 7.86 -6.01 -23.38
CA VAL A 48 7.91 -4.92 -22.40
C VAL A 48 6.57 -4.18 -22.39
N LEU A 49 6.01 -4.01 -21.20
CA LEU A 49 4.68 -3.47 -20.98
C LEU A 49 4.70 -2.34 -19.95
N ALA A 50 3.78 -1.42 -20.16
CA ALA A 50 3.46 -0.34 -19.25
C ALA A 50 2.17 -0.68 -18.48
N ALA A 51 2.28 -0.94 -17.17
CA ALA A 51 1.11 -1.20 -16.32
C ALA A 51 0.94 -0.12 -15.23
N ARG A 52 -0.26 0.46 -15.15
CA ARG A 52 -0.62 1.55 -14.24
C ARG A 52 -1.59 1.14 -13.14
N SER A 53 -2.18 -0.04 -13.26
CA SER A 53 -3.16 -0.55 -12.29
C SER A 53 -3.19 -2.08 -12.30
N ARG A 54 -3.74 -2.68 -11.24
CA ARG A 54 -3.98 -4.13 -11.22
C ARG A 54 -4.82 -4.61 -12.41
N GLY A 55 -5.73 -3.77 -12.89
CA GLY A 55 -6.60 -4.09 -14.04
C GLY A 55 -5.85 -4.33 -15.35
N ASP A 56 -4.59 -3.90 -15.44
CA ASP A 56 -3.73 -4.21 -16.59
C ASP A 56 -3.32 -5.69 -16.63
N ALA A 57 -3.46 -6.44 -15.52
CA ALA A 57 -3.25 -7.90 -15.49
C ALA A 57 -4.12 -8.63 -16.53
N HIS A 58 -5.36 -8.19 -16.72
CA HIS A 58 -6.30 -8.79 -17.67
C HIS A 58 -6.00 -8.41 -19.14
N ARG A 59 -5.08 -7.46 -19.36
CA ARG A 59 -4.61 -7.05 -20.69
C ARG A 59 -3.31 -7.74 -21.09
N LEU A 60 -2.68 -8.46 -20.14
CA LEU A 60 -1.55 -9.31 -20.46
C LEU A 60 -2.00 -10.38 -21.46
N PRO A 61 -1.09 -10.88 -22.31
CA PRO A 61 -1.35 -12.06 -23.14
C PRO A 61 -1.95 -13.21 -22.32
N ARG A 62 -2.57 -14.22 -22.94
CA ARG A 62 -3.02 -15.36 -22.13
C ARG A 62 -1.81 -16.07 -21.51
N PRO A 63 -1.83 -16.37 -20.20
CA PRO A 63 -0.74 -17.10 -19.58
C PRO A 63 -0.77 -18.54 -20.07
N ASP A 64 0.35 -18.98 -20.66
CA ASP A 64 0.65 -20.39 -20.92
C ASP A 64 1.78 -20.86 -19.97
N GLY A 65 1.68 -20.46 -18.69
CA GLY A 65 2.77 -20.63 -17.71
C GLY A 65 3.97 -19.70 -17.90
N GLY A 66 3.82 -18.64 -18.70
CA GLY A 66 4.87 -17.66 -18.99
C GLY A 66 5.41 -16.94 -17.74
N ARG A 67 6.65 -16.45 -17.84
CA ARG A 67 7.37 -15.73 -16.79
C ARG A 67 7.14 -14.23 -16.93
N LEU A 68 6.66 -13.60 -15.86
CA LEU A 68 6.44 -12.16 -15.78
C LEU A 68 7.37 -11.58 -14.73
N VAL A 69 8.15 -10.57 -15.10
CA VAL A 69 8.82 -9.69 -14.13
C VAL A 69 8.02 -8.40 -13.99
N VAL A 70 7.66 -8.04 -12.77
CA VAL A 70 7.06 -6.75 -12.43
C VAL A 70 8.14 -5.85 -11.82
N VAL A 71 8.41 -4.71 -12.45
CA VAL A 71 9.38 -3.73 -11.96
C VAL A 71 8.65 -2.64 -11.18
N GLY A 72 8.97 -2.54 -9.89
CA GLY A 72 8.33 -1.69 -8.89
C GLY A 72 7.37 -2.47 -7.99
N ALA A 73 7.54 -2.33 -6.67
CA ALA A 73 6.69 -2.86 -5.61
C ALA A 73 5.89 -1.74 -4.92
N GLY A 74 5.41 -0.79 -5.72
CA GLY A 74 4.32 0.12 -5.34
C GLY A 74 2.97 -0.61 -5.27
N LEU A 75 1.89 0.12 -4.95
CA LEU A 75 0.54 -0.45 -4.87
C LEU A 75 0.17 -1.17 -6.18
N ALA A 76 0.29 -0.48 -7.32
CA ALA A 76 -0.04 -1.06 -8.61
C ALA A 76 0.82 -2.28 -8.96
N GLY A 77 2.11 -2.26 -8.59
CA GLY A 77 3.04 -3.36 -8.87
C GLY A 77 2.72 -4.63 -8.09
N LEU A 78 2.50 -4.52 -6.78
CA LEU A 78 2.13 -5.67 -5.96
C LEU A 78 0.73 -6.19 -6.28
N GLU A 79 -0.24 -5.33 -6.55
CA GLU A 79 -1.58 -5.77 -6.97
C GLU A 79 -1.53 -6.47 -8.34
N LEU A 80 -0.82 -5.88 -9.32
CA LEU A 80 -0.59 -6.51 -10.63
C LEU A 80 0.07 -7.87 -10.48
N ALA A 81 1.10 -7.98 -9.64
CA ALA A 81 1.81 -9.23 -9.40
C ALA A 81 0.89 -10.29 -8.79
N SER A 82 0.05 -9.90 -7.83
CA SER A 82 -0.95 -10.80 -7.22
C SER A 82 -1.95 -11.30 -8.26
N ASP A 83 -2.51 -10.40 -9.07
CA ASP A 83 -3.53 -10.75 -10.07
C ASP A 83 -2.94 -11.58 -11.21
N ALA A 84 -1.75 -11.23 -11.69
CA ALA A 84 -1.07 -12.00 -12.73
C ALA A 84 -0.74 -13.42 -12.27
N HIS A 85 -0.33 -13.58 -11.00
CA HIS A 85 -0.16 -14.89 -10.40
C HIS A 85 -1.47 -15.69 -10.39
N ASP A 86 -2.59 -15.06 -9.99
CA ASP A 86 -3.91 -15.70 -9.96
C ASP A 86 -4.41 -16.08 -11.37
N LEU A 87 -3.95 -15.37 -12.39
CA LEU A 87 -4.20 -15.71 -13.80
C LEU A 87 -3.32 -16.86 -14.31
N GLY A 88 -2.24 -17.23 -13.60
CA GLY A 88 -1.38 -18.38 -13.94
C GLY A 88 0.04 -18.03 -14.39
N TYR A 89 0.49 -16.78 -14.24
CA TYR A 89 1.87 -16.40 -14.51
C TYR A 89 2.84 -16.86 -13.41
N ARG A 90 4.08 -17.16 -13.80
CA ARG A 90 5.21 -17.22 -12.86
C ARG A 90 5.75 -15.81 -12.66
N VAL A 91 5.45 -15.20 -11.53
CA VAL A 91 5.71 -13.77 -11.30
C VAL A 91 6.89 -13.55 -10.37
N THR A 92 7.82 -12.68 -10.75
CA THR A 92 8.85 -12.13 -9.85
C THR A 92 8.68 -10.61 -9.80
N VAL A 93 8.66 -10.03 -8.60
CA VAL A 93 8.65 -8.57 -8.42
C VAL A 93 10.09 -8.12 -8.13
N VAL A 94 10.53 -7.03 -8.76
CA VAL A 94 11.83 -6.40 -8.52
C VAL A 94 11.62 -4.96 -8.10
N GLU A 95 12.17 -4.57 -6.95
CA GLU A 95 12.05 -3.24 -6.35
C GLU A 95 13.42 -2.67 -6.00
N ALA A 96 13.69 -1.45 -6.47
CA ALA A 96 14.96 -0.76 -6.26
C ALA A 96 15.15 -0.34 -4.79
N GLU A 97 14.07 0.02 -4.10
CA GLU A 97 14.10 0.37 -2.69
C GLU A 97 14.22 -0.87 -1.80
N ARG A 98 14.78 -0.70 -0.60
CA ARG A 98 14.98 -1.80 0.38
C ARG A 98 13.68 -2.35 0.98
N THR A 99 12.54 -1.76 0.63
CA THR A 99 11.24 -2.13 1.17
C THR A 99 10.15 -1.89 0.13
N VAL A 100 9.10 -2.70 0.18
CA VAL A 100 7.90 -2.50 -0.64
C VAL A 100 7.08 -1.32 -0.13
N LEU A 101 6.28 -0.71 -1.03
CA LEU A 101 5.46 0.46 -0.69
C LEU A 101 6.26 1.56 0.06
N PRO A 102 7.45 1.95 -0.44
CA PRO A 102 8.37 2.82 0.27
C PRO A 102 7.72 4.16 0.62
N GLY A 103 7.84 4.56 1.89
CA GLY A 103 7.25 5.79 2.42
C GLY A 103 5.73 5.75 2.63
N LEU A 104 5.06 4.64 2.28
CA LEU A 104 3.61 4.49 2.46
C LEU A 104 3.26 3.69 3.72
N VAL A 105 3.95 2.57 3.96
CA VAL A 105 3.66 1.66 5.08
C VAL A 105 4.87 1.49 6.01
N SER A 106 4.63 0.99 7.21
CA SER A 106 5.69 0.64 8.15
C SER A 106 6.52 -0.57 7.73
N PRO A 107 7.76 -0.74 8.23
CA PRO A 107 8.58 -1.92 7.95
C PRO A 107 7.89 -3.25 8.29
N ALA A 108 7.11 -3.29 9.38
CA ALA A 108 6.36 -4.48 9.77
C ALA A 108 5.26 -4.83 8.75
N THR A 109 4.50 -3.83 8.29
CA THR A 109 3.49 -4.02 7.23
C THR A 109 4.15 -4.41 5.91
N ALA A 110 5.29 -3.82 5.57
CA ALA A 110 6.04 -4.17 4.36
C ALA A 110 6.54 -5.61 4.40
N ALA A 111 7.15 -6.03 5.51
CA ALA A 111 7.62 -7.41 5.72
C ALA A 111 6.45 -8.40 5.62
N PHE A 112 5.32 -8.10 6.26
CA PHE A 112 4.10 -8.90 6.12
C PHE A 112 3.72 -9.10 4.65
N LEU A 113 3.67 -8.03 3.86
CA LEU A 113 3.28 -8.13 2.45
C LEU A 113 4.27 -8.95 1.63
N VAL A 114 5.57 -8.75 1.82
CA VAL A 114 6.62 -9.55 1.18
C VAL A 114 6.43 -11.04 1.49
N ASP A 115 6.23 -11.39 2.77
CA ASP A 115 6.04 -12.77 3.20
C ASP A 115 4.78 -13.39 2.58
N ARG A 116 3.67 -12.65 2.51
CA ARG A 116 2.42 -13.15 1.90
C ARG A 116 2.51 -13.31 0.39
N HIS A 117 3.24 -12.44 -0.31
CA HIS A 117 3.53 -12.63 -1.73
C HIS A 117 4.43 -13.85 -1.95
N ALA A 118 5.51 -13.99 -1.17
CA ALA A 118 6.42 -15.12 -1.26
C ALA A 118 5.73 -16.46 -0.97
N ALA A 119 4.84 -16.52 0.03
CA ALA A 119 4.05 -17.70 0.36
C ALA A 119 3.11 -18.15 -0.77
N ARG A 120 2.76 -17.26 -1.70
CA ARG A 120 2.02 -17.57 -2.93
C ARG A 120 2.92 -17.93 -4.11
N GLY A 121 4.24 -18.00 -3.92
CA GLY A 121 5.20 -18.24 -4.99
C GLY A 121 5.47 -17.00 -5.85
N VAL A 122 5.22 -15.80 -5.32
CA VAL A 122 5.58 -14.52 -5.96
C VAL A 122 6.76 -13.91 -5.19
N PRO A 123 8.02 -14.26 -5.53
CA PRO A 123 9.18 -13.65 -4.89
C PRO A 123 9.23 -12.14 -5.15
N VAL A 124 9.64 -11.38 -4.13
CA VAL A 124 9.83 -9.93 -4.19
C VAL A 124 11.29 -9.61 -3.87
N LEU A 125 12.04 -9.16 -4.88
CA LEU A 125 13.46 -8.82 -4.79
C LEU A 125 13.59 -7.31 -4.50
N THR A 126 13.63 -6.94 -3.22
CA THR A 126 13.85 -5.55 -2.78
C THR A 126 15.33 -5.18 -2.77
N GLY A 127 15.65 -3.90 -2.88
CA GLY A 127 17.03 -3.40 -2.95
C GLY A 127 17.77 -3.87 -4.20
N THR A 128 17.02 -4.21 -5.26
CA THR A 128 17.53 -4.75 -6.52
C THR A 128 17.04 -3.87 -7.66
N VAL A 129 17.97 -3.34 -8.45
CA VAL A 129 17.69 -2.46 -9.56
C VAL A 129 17.76 -3.24 -10.86
N VAL A 130 16.71 -3.17 -11.68
CA VAL A 130 16.79 -3.61 -13.08
C VAL A 130 17.64 -2.63 -13.86
N THR A 131 18.76 -3.10 -14.40
CA THR A 131 19.72 -2.27 -15.15
C THR A 131 19.47 -2.34 -16.65
N ARG A 132 18.96 -3.47 -17.14
CA ARG A 132 18.68 -3.70 -18.57
C ARG A 132 17.60 -4.76 -18.75
N VAL A 133 16.76 -4.60 -19.77
CA VAL A 133 15.91 -5.68 -20.30
C VAL A 133 16.69 -6.40 -21.38
N VAL A 134 16.86 -7.71 -21.24
CA VAL A 134 17.59 -8.54 -22.22
C VAL A 134 16.61 -9.22 -23.16
N GLY A 135 17.02 -9.41 -24.41
CA GLY A 135 16.17 -9.99 -25.44
C GLY A 135 16.92 -10.85 -26.45
N ALA A 136 16.16 -11.73 -27.09
CA ALA A 136 16.56 -12.54 -28.24
C ALA A 136 15.48 -12.38 -29.33
N ASP A 137 15.91 -12.30 -30.60
CA ASP A 137 15.00 -12.12 -31.75
C ASP A 137 13.99 -10.96 -31.58
N GLY A 138 14.43 -9.87 -30.94
CA GLY A 138 13.61 -8.67 -30.69
C GLY A 138 12.55 -8.83 -29.59
N ARG A 139 12.55 -9.94 -28.84
CA ARG A 139 11.62 -10.21 -27.73
C ARG A 139 12.36 -10.32 -26.41
N VAL A 140 11.66 -9.98 -25.32
CA VAL A 140 12.16 -10.15 -23.95
C VAL A 140 12.48 -11.61 -23.66
N VAL A 141 13.63 -11.85 -23.02
CA VAL A 141 14.00 -13.14 -22.42
C VAL A 141 14.36 -13.02 -20.94
N GLY A 142 14.53 -11.80 -20.42
CA GLY A 142 14.78 -11.55 -19.00
C GLY A 142 15.10 -10.10 -18.69
N VAL A 143 15.49 -9.86 -17.43
CA VAL A 143 16.06 -8.60 -16.97
C VAL A 143 17.38 -8.84 -16.25
N GLU A 144 18.37 -8.01 -16.52
CA GLU A 144 19.60 -7.93 -15.73
C GLU A 144 19.39 -7.03 -14.52
N THR A 145 20.05 -7.37 -13.43
CA THR A 145 20.00 -6.61 -12.18
C THR A 145 21.38 -6.17 -11.72
N ASP A 146 21.41 -5.15 -10.86
CA ASP A 146 22.64 -4.69 -10.20
C ASP A 146 23.21 -5.69 -9.18
N ALA A 147 22.40 -6.66 -8.73
CA ALA A 147 22.84 -7.81 -7.96
C ALA A 147 23.65 -8.84 -8.78
N GLY A 148 23.67 -8.67 -10.11
CA GLY A 148 24.31 -9.58 -11.06
C GLY A 148 23.39 -10.72 -11.50
N GLY A 149 23.58 -11.17 -12.75
CA GLY A 149 22.79 -12.23 -13.36
C GLY A 149 21.53 -11.72 -14.08
N VAL A 150 20.73 -12.69 -14.56
CA VAL A 150 19.49 -12.45 -15.31
C VAL A 150 18.33 -13.10 -14.59
N VAL A 151 17.26 -12.34 -14.35
CA VAL A 151 15.95 -12.87 -13.98
C VAL A 151 15.18 -13.15 -15.26
N GLU A 152 15.04 -14.44 -15.57
CA GLU A 152 14.38 -14.94 -16.77
C GLU A 152 12.91 -14.49 -16.85
N ALA A 153 12.49 -13.96 -17.99
CA ALA A 153 11.16 -13.40 -18.19
C ALA A 153 10.72 -13.49 -19.66
N ASP A 154 9.46 -13.79 -19.91
CA ASP A 154 8.86 -13.67 -21.25
C ASP A 154 8.12 -12.32 -21.41
N LEU A 155 7.78 -11.70 -20.28
CA LEU A 155 7.15 -10.37 -20.19
C LEU A 155 7.79 -9.56 -19.06
N VAL A 156 7.89 -8.25 -19.25
CA VAL A 156 8.32 -7.29 -18.22
C VAL A 156 7.29 -6.18 -18.11
N ALA A 157 6.69 -6.01 -16.95
CA ALA A 157 5.75 -4.92 -16.68
C ALA A 157 6.39 -3.87 -15.78
N PHE A 158 6.62 -2.68 -16.33
CA PHE A 158 7.03 -1.53 -15.52
C PHE A 158 5.82 -0.87 -14.88
N THR A 159 5.85 -0.75 -13.56
CA THR A 159 4.83 -0.06 -12.75
C THR A 159 5.37 1.19 -12.06
N CYS A 160 6.68 1.42 -12.17
CA CYS A 160 7.34 2.66 -11.79
C CYS A 160 7.34 3.65 -12.97
N GLY A 161 6.98 4.91 -12.70
CA GLY A 161 7.33 6.07 -13.53
C GLY A 161 8.43 6.89 -12.83
N PRO A 162 9.00 7.94 -13.43
CA PRO A 162 9.88 8.86 -12.74
C PRO A 162 9.15 9.37 -11.50
N ARG A 163 9.87 9.50 -10.39
CA ARG A 163 9.40 10.26 -9.24
C ARG A 163 8.97 11.63 -9.76
N ALA A 164 7.67 11.94 -9.79
CA ALA A 164 7.27 13.32 -9.95
C ALA A 164 7.96 14.12 -8.84
N ALA A 165 8.66 15.17 -9.25
CA ALA A 165 9.16 16.16 -8.33
C ALA A 165 7.97 16.71 -7.54
N HIS A 166 7.91 16.37 -6.25
CA HIS A 166 7.07 16.93 -5.20
C HIS A 166 6.00 17.91 -5.69
N ALA A 167 4.80 17.42 -5.97
CA ALA A 167 3.63 18.28 -6.07
C ALA A 167 3.50 19.06 -4.75
N ARG A 168 3.57 20.39 -4.82
CA ARG A 168 3.38 21.26 -3.64
C ARG A 168 2.01 20.96 -3.02
N PRO A 169 1.91 20.71 -1.70
CA PRO A 169 0.61 20.51 -1.08
C PRO A 169 -0.15 21.83 -1.13
N SER A 170 -1.22 21.87 -1.92
CA SER A 170 -2.21 22.93 -1.86
C SER A 170 -3.50 22.41 -1.21
N VAL A 171 -3.89 23.12 -0.15
CA VAL A 171 -5.14 23.04 0.63
C VAL A 171 -5.33 21.81 1.53
N ARG A 172 -5.72 22.09 2.77
CA ARG A 172 -6.08 21.14 3.83
C ARG A 172 -7.26 20.26 3.38
N ARG A 173 -6.97 19.01 3.05
CA ARG A 173 -7.96 18.02 2.59
C ARG A 173 -8.57 17.21 3.75
N PRO A 174 -9.75 16.60 3.56
CA PRO A 174 -10.27 15.56 4.44
C PRO A 174 -9.20 14.47 4.66
N THR A 175 -9.30 13.74 5.79
CA THR A 175 -8.37 12.66 6.15
C THR A 175 -8.15 11.73 4.95
N PRO A 176 -6.94 11.70 4.35
CA PRO A 176 -6.68 10.86 3.19
C PRO A 176 -6.82 9.41 3.63
N TRP A 177 -7.45 8.59 2.79
CA TRP A 177 -7.54 7.16 3.04
C TRP A 177 -7.42 6.40 1.73
N LEU A 178 -6.89 5.19 1.82
CA LEU A 178 -6.77 4.26 0.69
C LEU A 178 -6.97 2.83 1.18
N TRP A 179 -7.20 1.93 0.24
CA TRP A 179 -7.11 0.50 0.49
C TRP A 179 -6.38 -0.18 -0.68
N SER A 180 -6.04 -1.44 -0.51
CA SER A 180 -5.46 -2.27 -1.55
C SER A 180 -5.78 -3.72 -1.23
N ARG A 181 -5.92 -4.54 -2.27
CA ARG A 181 -6.03 -6.00 -2.11
C ARG A 181 -4.92 -6.66 -2.88
N GLN A 182 -4.06 -7.37 -2.16
CA GLN A 182 -2.90 -8.04 -2.72
C GLN A 182 -2.55 -9.25 -1.87
N ALA A 183 -2.06 -10.30 -2.52
CA ALA A 183 -1.75 -11.58 -1.89
C ALA A 183 -2.92 -12.18 -1.07
N GLY A 184 -4.18 -11.84 -1.39
CA GLY A 184 -5.37 -12.30 -0.65
C GLY A 184 -5.73 -11.46 0.59
N HIS A 185 -4.90 -10.48 0.94
CA HIS A 185 -5.08 -9.63 2.12
C HIS A 185 -5.57 -8.23 1.74
N ARG A 186 -6.28 -7.59 2.65
CA ARG A 186 -6.79 -6.22 2.50
C ARG A 186 -5.96 -5.26 3.35
N LEU A 187 -5.14 -4.46 2.67
CA LEU A 187 -4.40 -3.35 3.26
C LEU A 187 -5.28 -2.09 3.26
N GLN A 188 -5.25 -1.33 4.34
CA GLN A 188 -5.93 -0.04 4.44
C GLN A 188 -5.09 0.98 5.18
N LEU A 189 -5.08 2.23 4.71
CA LEU A 189 -4.45 3.34 5.39
C LEU A 189 -5.42 4.51 5.52
N ALA A 190 -5.32 5.24 6.63
CA ALA A 190 -5.99 6.52 6.79
C ALA A 190 -5.12 7.51 7.57
N GLY A 191 -5.21 8.78 7.22
CA GLY A 191 -4.39 9.85 7.80
C GLY A 191 -2.93 9.79 7.34
N ARG A 192 -2.04 10.35 8.16
CA ARG A 192 -0.59 10.38 7.95
C ARG A 192 0.07 9.32 8.82
N THR A 193 0.58 8.27 8.18
CA THR A 193 1.25 7.12 8.84
C THR A 193 2.77 7.23 8.86
N ALA A 194 3.32 8.17 8.09
CA ALA A 194 4.76 8.41 7.97
C ALA A 194 5.32 9.20 9.17
N HIS A 195 6.50 8.80 9.62
CA HIS A 195 7.30 9.43 10.69
C HIS A 195 6.50 9.74 11.98
N PRO A 196 5.81 8.77 12.60
CA PRO A 196 5.22 9.00 13.92
C PRO A 196 6.29 9.06 15.01
N ASP A 197 5.96 9.72 16.12
CA ASP A 197 6.80 9.72 17.33
C ASP A 197 6.59 8.42 18.11
N VAL A 198 5.32 7.96 18.16
CA VAL A 198 4.92 6.74 18.86
C VAL A 198 3.89 5.97 18.03
N THR A 199 3.92 4.66 18.15
CA THR A 199 2.95 3.77 17.49
C THR A 199 2.36 2.77 18.46
N VAL A 200 1.09 2.46 18.29
CA VAL A 200 0.40 1.38 19.02
C VAL A 200 -0.01 0.30 18.02
N LEU A 201 0.45 -0.93 18.24
CA LEU A 201 0.06 -2.11 17.46
C LEU A 201 -1.12 -2.82 18.13
N ARG A 202 -2.13 -3.18 17.34
CA ARG A 202 -3.29 -3.98 17.76
C ARG A 202 -3.38 -5.21 16.87
N GLY A 203 -3.51 -6.38 17.48
CA GLY A 203 -3.38 -7.65 16.77
C GLY A 203 -1.92 -8.04 16.57
N ASP A 204 -1.69 -9.14 15.83
CA ASP A 204 -0.36 -9.71 15.64
C ASP A 204 -0.16 -10.02 14.14
N PRO A 205 0.78 -9.33 13.46
CA PRO A 205 1.03 -9.51 12.04
C PRO A 205 1.53 -10.92 11.67
N THR A 206 2.02 -11.69 12.64
CA THR A 206 2.50 -13.06 12.38
C THR A 206 1.36 -14.06 12.23
N VAL A 207 0.25 -13.87 12.96
CA VAL A 207 -0.85 -14.85 13.05
C VAL A 207 -2.20 -14.37 12.53
N GLY A 208 -2.45 -13.06 12.38
CA GLY A 208 -3.79 -12.61 12.02
C GLY A 208 -3.91 -11.12 11.68
N PRO A 209 -5.16 -10.60 11.68
CA PRO A 209 -5.44 -9.19 11.44
C PRO A 209 -4.69 -8.28 12.41
N PHE A 210 -4.20 -7.14 11.91
CA PHE A 210 -3.53 -6.16 12.75
C PHE A 210 -3.80 -4.72 12.31
N SER A 211 -3.54 -3.77 13.21
CA SER A 211 -3.55 -2.34 12.94
C SER A 211 -2.49 -1.59 13.72
N ARG A 212 -1.80 -0.67 13.04
CA ARG A 212 -0.78 0.22 13.62
C ARG A 212 -1.35 1.63 13.66
N PHE A 213 -1.58 2.14 14.86
CA PHE A 213 -1.97 3.52 15.11
C PHE A 213 -0.73 4.39 15.23
N CYS A 214 -0.74 5.56 14.61
CA CYS A 214 0.40 6.46 14.49
C CYS A 214 0.15 7.77 15.21
N PHE A 215 0.97 8.10 16.20
CA PHE A 215 0.85 9.33 17.00
C PHE A 215 1.99 10.30 16.70
N ARG A 216 1.67 11.60 16.72
CA ARG A 216 2.65 12.68 16.73
C ARG A 216 2.16 13.80 17.64
N ASP A 217 3.03 14.32 18.49
CA ASP A 217 2.69 15.37 19.48
C ASP A 217 1.49 14.97 20.36
N GLY A 218 1.39 13.68 20.70
CA GLY A 218 0.28 13.11 21.49
C GLY A 218 -1.03 12.92 20.72
N LEU A 219 -1.11 13.30 19.44
CA LEU A 219 -2.33 13.22 18.63
C LEU A 219 -2.30 12.03 17.67
N LEU A 220 -3.45 11.37 17.48
CA LEU A 220 -3.61 10.34 16.45
C LEU A 220 -3.53 11.00 15.06
N THR A 221 -2.55 10.58 14.27
CA THR A 221 -2.28 11.16 12.95
C THR A 221 -2.60 10.21 11.81
N GLY A 222 -2.54 8.89 12.03
CA GLY A 222 -2.90 7.91 11.02
C GLY A 222 -3.03 6.49 11.55
N VAL A 223 -3.51 5.59 10.68
CA VAL A 223 -3.65 4.16 10.95
C VAL A 223 -3.30 3.36 9.69
N GLU A 224 -2.54 2.28 9.87
CA GLU A 224 -2.38 1.19 8.90
C GLU A 224 -3.16 -0.02 9.42
N SER A 225 -3.88 -0.73 8.56
CA SER A 225 -4.62 -1.93 8.94
C SER A 225 -4.48 -3.00 7.86
N VAL A 226 -4.33 -4.26 8.29
CA VAL A 226 -4.36 -5.44 7.42
C VAL A 226 -5.42 -6.38 7.95
N ASP A 227 -6.41 -6.68 7.11
CA ASP A 227 -7.58 -7.54 7.40
C ASP A 227 -8.36 -7.18 8.67
N HIS A 228 -8.18 -5.95 9.17
CA HIS A 228 -8.73 -5.48 10.44
C HIS A 228 -9.81 -4.41 10.23
N ASP A 229 -10.79 -4.73 9.39
CA ASP A 229 -11.78 -3.79 8.83
C ASP A 229 -12.56 -2.99 9.88
N THR A 230 -13.01 -3.64 10.96
CA THR A 230 -13.82 -3.00 12.01
C THR A 230 -13.00 -1.97 12.76
N VAL A 231 -11.77 -2.31 13.13
CA VAL A 231 -10.82 -1.40 13.79
C VAL A 231 -10.42 -0.25 12.87
N HIS A 232 -10.18 -0.54 11.58
CA HIS A 232 -9.85 0.50 10.62
C HIS A 232 -10.98 1.52 10.46
N ARG A 233 -12.23 1.05 10.42
CA ARG A 233 -13.41 1.92 10.31
C ARG A 233 -13.54 2.83 11.53
N ALA A 234 -13.40 2.28 12.73
CA ALA A 234 -13.37 3.04 13.97
C ALA A 234 -12.25 4.11 13.96
N ALA A 235 -11.03 3.72 13.61
CA ALA A 235 -9.89 4.64 13.53
C ALA A 235 -10.12 5.77 12.53
N ARG A 236 -10.76 5.50 11.38
CA ARG A 236 -11.15 6.54 10.43
C ARG A 236 -12.12 7.55 11.01
N HIS A 237 -13.09 7.11 11.81
CA HIS A 237 -14.00 8.02 12.51
C HIS A 237 -13.25 8.91 13.51
N LEU A 238 -12.33 8.34 14.29
CA LEU A 238 -11.52 9.08 15.25
C LEU A 238 -10.66 10.15 14.56
N LEU A 239 -10.00 9.80 13.46
CA LEU A 239 -9.20 10.72 12.65
C LEU A 239 -10.04 11.85 12.04
N ALA A 240 -11.28 11.56 11.60
CA ALA A 240 -12.16 12.56 11.00
C ALA A 240 -12.72 13.54 12.04
N ALA A 241 -13.08 13.03 13.22
CA ALA A 241 -13.63 13.82 14.31
C ALA A 241 -12.57 14.60 15.11
N ARG A 242 -11.27 14.33 14.88
CA ARG A 242 -10.15 14.90 15.65
C ARG A 242 -10.33 14.69 17.15
N HIS A 243 -10.82 13.52 17.53
CA HIS A 243 -10.90 13.16 18.94
C HIS A 243 -9.49 13.08 19.52
N ASP A 244 -9.33 13.63 20.73
CA ASP A 244 -8.16 13.42 21.57
C ASP A 244 -8.20 11.98 22.10
N VAL A 245 -7.88 11.04 21.23
CA VAL A 245 -7.66 9.64 21.61
C VAL A 245 -6.22 9.57 22.09
N THR A 246 -6.05 9.18 23.35
CA THR A 246 -4.72 9.02 23.94
C THR A 246 -4.18 7.61 23.65
N MET A 247 -2.89 7.41 23.88
CA MET A 247 -2.30 6.08 23.75
C MET A 247 -2.86 5.10 24.78
N ASP A 248 -3.14 5.57 25.99
CA ASP A 248 -3.70 4.76 27.08
C ASP A 248 -5.08 4.22 26.70
N ASP A 249 -5.89 5.01 26.00
CA ASP A 249 -7.20 4.60 25.50
C ASP A 249 -7.12 3.39 24.56
N LEU A 250 -6.06 3.29 23.76
CA LEU A 250 -5.85 2.18 22.84
C LEU A 250 -5.20 0.95 23.50
N VAL A 251 -4.43 1.15 24.57
CA VAL A 251 -3.70 0.07 25.25
C VAL A 251 -4.55 -0.58 26.34
N THR A 252 -5.29 0.20 27.12
CA THR A 252 -5.97 -0.26 28.35
C THR A 252 -7.34 -0.91 28.13
N THR A 253 -8.09 -0.50 27.09
CA THR A 253 -9.51 -0.88 26.97
C THR A 253 -9.78 -2.21 26.27
N GLY A 254 -8.78 -2.91 25.74
CA GLY A 254 -9.09 -3.94 24.76
C GLY A 254 -9.68 -3.38 23.45
N PHE A 255 -9.85 -2.04 23.33
CA PHE A 255 -10.35 -1.29 22.19
C PHE A 255 -11.46 -2.03 21.44
N ASP A 256 -12.69 -2.02 21.97
CA ASP A 256 -13.85 -2.41 21.19
C ASP A 256 -14.24 -1.22 20.27
N PRO A 257 -14.28 -1.40 18.94
CA PRO A 257 -14.81 -0.39 18.02
C PRO A 257 -16.21 0.14 18.39
N GLY A 258 -17.00 -0.63 19.14
CA GLY A 258 -18.31 -0.24 19.69
C GLY A 258 -18.24 0.83 20.78
N ASP A 259 -17.14 0.91 21.54
CA ASP A 259 -16.95 1.89 22.62
C ASP A 259 -16.81 3.34 22.09
N LEU A 260 -16.58 3.49 20.79
CA LEU A 260 -16.42 4.77 20.10
C LEU A 260 -17.74 5.30 19.51
N GLY A 261 -18.80 4.49 19.50
CA GLY A 261 -20.10 4.82 18.93
C GLY A 261 -21.03 5.59 19.88
N GLY A 262 -20.67 5.71 21.15
CA GLY A 262 -21.38 6.53 22.13
C GLY A 262 -20.84 7.97 22.14
N HIS A 263 -21.72 8.97 22.17
CA HIS A 263 -21.38 10.40 22.30
C HIS A 263 -20.64 10.79 23.62
N GLY A 264 -20.03 9.84 24.32
CA GLY A 264 -19.25 10.07 25.53
C GLY A 264 -17.84 10.53 25.18
N ARG A 265 -17.40 11.63 25.80
CA ARG A 265 -15.97 11.94 25.88
C ARG A 265 -15.26 10.70 26.42
N PHE A 266 -14.24 10.23 25.72
CA PHE A 266 -13.33 9.22 26.23
C PHE A 266 -12.68 9.80 27.50
N THR A 267 -13.09 9.31 28.67
CA THR A 267 -12.54 9.78 29.95
C THR A 267 -11.42 8.84 30.36
N SER A 268 -10.18 9.28 30.13
CA SER A 268 -8.97 8.68 30.69
C SER A 268 -9.07 8.65 32.23
N PRO A 269 -8.64 7.58 32.93
CA PRO A 269 -8.36 7.66 34.36
C PRO A 269 -7.14 8.56 34.57
N ALA A 270 -7.32 9.63 35.35
CA ALA A 270 -6.33 10.68 35.57
C ALA A 270 -4.91 10.17 35.82
N TRP A 271 -3.97 10.53 34.95
CA TRP A 271 -2.54 10.38 35.19
C TRP A 271 -2.02 11.55 36.03
N THR A 272 -1.58 11.29 37.27
CA THR A 272 -0.71 12.21 38.01
C THR A 272 0.72 12.00 37.56
N SER A 273 1.30 12.99 36.87
CA SER A 273 2.72 12.97 36.49
C SER A 273 3.63 12.84 37.72
N PRO A 274 4.66 11.99 37.71
CA PRO A 274 5.75 12.12 38.67
C PRO A 274 6.47 13.43 38.37
N ARG A 275 6.46 14.37 39.32
CA ARG A 275 7.30 15.57 39.21
C ARG A 275 8.76 15.13 39.14
N PRO A 276 9.59 15.69 38.26
CA PRO A 276 11.03 15.46 38.31
C PRO A 276 11.54 15.98 39.65
N GLY A 277 12.14 15.09 40.43
CA GLY A 277 12.73 15.40 41.72
C GLY A 277 13.76 16.50 41.57
N THR A 278 13.56 17.61 42.29
CA THR A 278 14.59 18.60 42.55
C THR A 278 15.53 18.07 43.62
N ARG A 279 16.80 17.89 43.20
CA ARG A 279 18.03 17.62 43.96
C ARG A 279 18.23 16.22 44.51
#